data_AF-A0A6G9CR97-F1
#
_entry.id   AF-A0A6G9CR97-F1
#
_cell.length_a   1.000
_cell.length_b   1.000
_cell.length_c   1.000
_cell.angle_alpha   90.00
_cell.angle_beta   90.00
_cell.angle_gamma   90.00
#
_symmetry.space_group_name_H-M   'P 1'
#
loop_
_entity.id
_entity.type
_entity.pdbx_description
1 polymer ?
#
loop_
_entity_poly.entity_id
_entity_poly.type
_entity_poly.pdbx_seq_one_letter_code
_entity_poly.pdbx_strand_id
1 'polypeptide(L)'
;MDEELIDYAYAYAIDALDLDERREVDKRLAASDSATHAEFDAQVRLTAETMAAMTVVDAVEPPPSLRSSVLASIAEQAAAPNAPVSLAERRNRRRPWTVALAAAAAVAILVGGIGIGRTLSDNTPPQNPASEIMAAPDVHATTREIPGGGSATTLFSPSEDAAVLVMNDVTPRVRIPSTRCGWCRATPTTPR
;
A
#
# COMPACT_ATOMS: atom_id res chain seq x y z
N MET A 1 -2.93 -14.53 11.16
CA MET A 1 -1.78 -13.86 11.77
C MET A 1 -0.95 -13.20 10.70
N ASP A 2 -1.19 -11.90 10.50
CA ASP A 2 -0.39 -11.00 9.67
C ASP A 2 0.59 -10.27 10.60
N GLU A 3 1.82 -10.78 10.71
CA GLU A 3 2.83 -10.25 11.65
C GLU A 3 3.22 -8.80 11.31
N GLU A 4 3.22 -8.43 10.03
CA GLU A 4 3.52 -7.07 9.59
C GLU A 4 2.44 -6.09 10.08
N LEU A 5 1.17 -6.50 10.08
CA LEU A 5 0.08 -5.68 10.63
C LEU A 5 0.24 -5.46 12.14
N ILE A 6 0.71 -6.46 12.88
CA ILE A 6 0.97 -6.34 14.33
C ILE A 6 2.12 -5.35 14.60
N ASP A 7 3.15 -5.32 13.77
CA ASP A 7 4.26 -4.36 13.93
C ASP A 7 3.81 -2.89 13.80
N TYR A 8 2.79 -2.60 12.99
CA TYR A 8 2.21 -1.26 12.92
C TYR A 8 1.55 -0.80 14.23
N ALA A 9 1.20 -1.72 15.16
CA ALA A 9 0.52 -1.38 16.41
C ALA A 9 1.30 -0.37 17.26
N TYR A 10 2.63 -0.45 17.27
CA TYR A 10 3.48 0.48 18.03
C TYR A 10 3.39 1.90 17.50
N ALA A 11 3.59 2.08 16.19
CA ALA A 11 3.51 3.38 15.53
C ALA A 11 2.07 3.93 15.54
N TYR A 12 1.08 3.06 15.42
CA TYR A 12 -0.33 3.39 15.54
C TYR A 12 -0.67 3.93 16.94
N ALA A 13 -0.17 3.29 18.00
CA ALA A 13 -0.46 3.69 19.38
C ALA A 13 0.11 5.06 19.78
N ILE A 14 1.27 5.43 19.22
CA ILE A 14 1.91 6.72 19.48
C ILE A 14 1.52 7.81 18.46
N ASP A 15 0.52 7.54 17.62
CA ASP A 15 0.05 8.43 16.56
C ASP A 15 1.17 8.90 15.60
N ALA A 16 2.12 8.00 15.31
CA ALA A 16 3.27 8.29 14.45
C ALA A 16 3.03 7.96 12.96
N LEU A 17 1.89 7.36 12.62
CA LEU A 17 1.50 7.09 11.25
C LEU A 17 0.89 8.34 10.62
N ASP A 18 1.17 8.57 9.34
CA ASP A 18 0.43 9.59 8.60
C ASP A 18 -1.04 9.17 8.36
N LEU A 19 -1.87 10.10 7.89
CA LEU A 19 -3.30 9.84 7.70
C LEU A 19 -3.60 8.79 6.63
N ASP A 20 -2.74 8.62 5.62
CA ASP A 20 -2.93 7.66 4.55
C ASP A 20 -2.46 6.27 4.97
N GLU A 21 -1.31 6.18 5.63
CA GLU A 21 -0.79 4.95 6.26
C GLU A 21 -1.77 4.43 7.31
N ARG A 22 -2.27 5.30 8.19
CA ARG A 22 -3.26 4.93 9.21
C ARG A 22 -4.53 4.36 8.58
N ARG A 23 -5.04 4.99 7.51
CA ARG A 23 -6.20 4.47 6.77
C ARG A 23 -5.92 3.12 6.15
N GLU A 24 -4.70 2.86 5.71
CA GLU A 24 -4.33 1.57 5.14
C GLU A 24 -4.28 0.49 6.23
N VAL A 25 -3.68 0.79 7.38
CA VAL A 25 -3.71 -0.08 8.56
C VAL A 25 -5.16 -0.36 8.99
N ASP A 26 -6.02 0.65 9.06
CA ASP A 26 -7.43 0.49 9.41
C ASP A 26 -8.19 -0.45 8.44
N LYS A 27 -7.93 -0.31 7.13
CA LYS A 27 -8.52 -1.23 6.12
C LYS A 27 -8.03 -2.65 6.29
N ARG A 28 -6.73 -2.85 6.49
CA ARG A 28 -6.12 -4.18 6.71
C ARG A 28 -6.69 -4.82 7.98
N LEU A 29 -6.77 -4.06 9.07
CA LEU A 29 -7.34 -4.50 10.33
C LEU A 29 -8.81 -4.90 10.19
N ALA A 30 -9.62 -4.12 9.46
CA ALA A 30 -11.02 -4.44 9.19
C ALA A 30 -11.23 -5.73 8.37
N ALA A 31 -10.23 -6.11 7.55
CA ALA A 31 -10.25 -7.33 6.75
C ALA A 31 -9.59 -8.54 7.46
N SER A 32 -8.96 -8.32 8.61
CA SER A 32 -8.18 -9.33 9.33
C SER A 32 -9.06 -10.31 10.11
N ASP A 33 -8.46 -11.43 10.53
CA ASP A 33 -9.10 -12.38 11.43
C ASP A 33 -9.20 -11.83 12.87
N SER A 34 -10.11 -12.39 13.68
CA SER A 34 -10.36 -11.90 15.04
C SER A 34 -9.17 -12.08 15.98
N ALA A 35 -8.29 -13.05 15.73
CA ALA A 35 -7.09 -13.27 16.54
C ALA A 35 -6.07 -12.14 16.31
N THR A 36 -5.85 -11.79 15.05
CA THR A 36 -4.97 -10.68 14.64
C THR A 36 -5.50 -9.35 15.17
N HIS A 37 -6.82 -9.12 15.11
CA HIS A 37 -7.43 -7.91 15.65
C HIS A 37 -7.23 -7.78 17.17
N ALA A 38 -7.45 -8.87 17.90
CA ALA A 38 -7.29 -8.90 19.35
C ALA A 38 -5.82 -8.69 19.77
N GLU A 39 -4.87 -9.23 19.02
CA GLU A 39 -3.44 -9.05 19.27
C GLU A 39 -2.99 -7.62 18.97
N PHE A 40 -3.42 -7.04 17.85
CA PHE A 40 -3.17 -5.64 17.51
C PHE A 40 -3.70 -4.71 18.61
N ASP A 41 -4.95 -4.90 19.03
CA ASP A 41 -5.58 -4.10 20.09
C ASP A 41 -4.84 -4.24 21.44
N ALA A 42 -4.37 -5.46 21.77
CA ALA A 42 -3.59 -5.69 22.97
C ALA A 42 -2.26 -4.92 22.94
N GLN A 43 -1.59 -4.90 21.79
CA GLN A 43 -0.30 -4.21 21.62
C GLN A 43 -0.46 -2.69 21.60
N VAL A 44 -1.51 -2.17 20.96
CA VAL A 44 -1.87 -0.76 21.00
C VAL A 44 -2.13 -0.31 22.44
N ARG A 45 -2.94 -1.08 23.18
CA ARG A 45 -3.24 -0.79 24.59
C ARG A 45 -1.97 -0.76 25.45
N LEU A 46 -1.13 -1.79 25.36
CA LEU A 46 0.10 -1.89 26.16
C LEU A 46 1.03 -0.68 25.90
N THR A 47 1.17 -0.31 24.63
CA THR A 47 2.01 0.82 24.22
C THR A 47 1.41 2.14 24.74
N ALA A 48 0.11 2.34 24.58
CA ALA A 48 -0.59 3.53 25.07
C ALA A 48 -0.51 3.67 26.60
N GLU A 49 -0.66 2.57 27.36
CA GLU A 49 -0.51 2.55 28.82
C GLU A 49 0.91 2.94 29.25
N THR A 50 1.92 2.43 28.56
CA THR A 50 3.33 2.77 28.83
C THR A 50 3.58 4.26 28.60
N MET A 51 3.09 4.80 27.47
CA MET A 51 3.24 6.23 27.17
C MET A 51 2.47 7.11 28.16
N ALA A 52 1.24 6.73 28.52
CA ALA A 52 0.43 7.43 29.51
C ALA A 52 1.08 7.49 30.89
N ALA A 53 1.79 6.43 31.30
CA ALA A 53 2.56 6.45 32.55
C ALA A 53 3.69 7.49 32.53
N MET A 54 4.25 7.80 31.35
CA MET A 54 5.32 8.79 31.18
C MET A 54 4.80 10.23 31.15
N THR A 55 3.55 10.48 30.74
CA THR A 55 3.02 11.85 30.59
C THR A 55 2.82 12.61 31.89
N VAL A 56 2.81 11.92 33.04
CA VAL A 56 2.66 12.56 34.37
C VAL A 56 3.74 13.63 34.60
N VAL A 57 4.93 13.45 34.01
CA VAL A 57 6.07 14.36 34.17
C VAL A 57 5.84 15.71 33.50
N ASP A 58 5.02 15.77 32.46
CA ASP A 58 4.76 16.98 31.65
C ASP A 58 3.33 17.50 31.80
N ALA A 59 2.66 17.13 32.90
CA ALA A 59 1.27 17.55 33.14
C ALA A 59 1.19 19.06 33.41
N VAL A 60 0.37 19.77 32.64
CA VAL A 60 0.07 21.20 32.80
C VAL A 60 -1.40 21.39 33.18
N GLU A 61 -1.66 22.23 34.17
CA GLU A 61 -3.02 22.52 34.62
C GLU A 61 -3.84 23.21 33.50
N PRO A 62 -4.98 22.64 33.08
CA PRO A 62 -5.81 23.24 32.06
C PRO A 62 -6.56 24.48 32.58
N PRO A 63 -6.96 25.42 31.70
CA PRO A 63 -7.80 26.55 32.11
C PRO A 63 -9.12 26.07 32.74
N PRO A 64 -9.62 26.72 33.81
CA PRO A 64 -10.79 26.25 34.57
C PRO A 64 -12.09 26.25 33.73
N SER A 65 -12.16 27.09 32.69
CA SER A 65 -13.29 27.15 31.76
C SER A 65 -13.35 25.98 30.78
N LEU A 66 -12.25 25.24 30.59
CA LEU A 66 -12.19 24.12 29.64
C LEU A 66 -13.17 23.01 30.06
N ARG A 67 -13.24 22.72 31.36
CA ARG A 67 -14.13 21.70 31.91
C ARG A 67 -15.60 22.00 31.61
N SER A 68 -16.05 23.23 31.88
CA SER A 68 -17.45 23.62 31.61
C SER A 68 -17.74 23.63 30.12
N SER A 69 -16.80 24.07 29.28
CA SER A 69 -16.94 24.05 27.82
C SER A 69 -17.11 22.63 27.26
N VAL A 70 -16.30 21.67 27.71
CA VAL A 70 -16.39 20.27 27.28
C VAL A 70 -17.70 19.64 27.73
N LEU A 71 -18.10 19.84 28.99
CA LEU A 71 -19.36 19.30 29.51
C LEU A 71 -20.59 19.89 28.81
N ALA A 72 -20.56 21.18 28.47
CA ALA A 72 -21.60 21.81 27.66
C ALA A 72 -21.68 21.19 26.25
N SER A 73 -20.52 20.98 25.59
CA SER A 73 -20.46 20.34 24.27
C SER A 73 -21.00 18.90 24.29
N ILE A 74 -20.72 18.13 25.34
CA ILE A 74 -21.26 16.76 25.49
C ILE A 74 -22.77 16.79 25.70
N ALA A 75 -23.26 17.71 26.53
CA ALA A 75 -24.70 17.88 26.78
C ALA A 75 -25.46 18.27 25.50
N GLU A 76 -24.88 19.16 24.69
CA GLU A 76 -25.43 19.53 23.38
C GLU A 76 -25.49 18.35 22.42
N GLN A 77 -24.42 17.56 22.32
CA GLN A 77 -24.39 16.34 21.51
C GLN A 77 -25.39 15.28 21.99
N ALA A 78 -25.55 15.13 23.31
CA ALA A 78 -26.53 14.21 23.89
C ALA A 78 -27.99 14.67 23.66
N ALA A 79 -28.21 15.98 23.57
CA ALA A 79 -29.51 16.58 23.26
C ALA A 79 -29.82 16.60 21.75
N ALA A 80 -28.81 16.45 20.89
CA ALA A 80 -29.02 16.32 19.47
C ALA A 80 -29.85 15.06 19.18
N PRO A 81 -30.92 15.16 18.35
CA PRO A 81 -31.68 13.99 17.97
C PRO A 81 -30.74 13.01 17.27
N ASN A 82 -30.59 11.81 17.84
CA ASN A 82 -29.97 10.64 17.22
C ASN A 82 -30.85 10.17 16.06
N ALA A 83 -31.01 11.00 15.04
CA ALA A 83 -31.65 10.57 13.81
C ALA A 83 -30.72 9.52 13.18
N PRO A 84 -31.17 8.26 13.02
CA PRO A 84 -30.35 7.26 12.38
C PRO A 84 -29.99 7.77 10.99
N VAL A 85 -28.69 7.97 10.74
CA VAL A 85 -28.18 8.23 9.39
C VAL A 85 -28.51 7.01 8.55
N SER A 86 -29.56 7.12 7.74
CA SER A 86 -30.04 6.02 6.90
C SER A 86 -29.06 5.79 5.76
N LEU A 87 -28.08 4.91 5.98
CA LEU A 87 -27.16 4.44 4.94
C LEU A 87 -27.92 3.82 3.75
N ALA A 88 -29.10 3.25 4.02
CA ALA A 88 -30.02 2.74 3.01
C ALA A 88 -30.49 3.84 2.04
N GLU A 89 -30.80 5.04 2.55
CA GLU A 89 -31.26 6.17 1.73
C GLU A 89 -30.12 6.70 0.85
N ARG A 90 -28.91 6.82 1.42
CA ARG A 90 -27.71 7.24 0.68
C ARG A 90 -27.34 6.25 -0.42
N ARG A 91 -27.50 4.94 -0.17
CA ARG A 91 -27.28 3.87 -1.16
C ARG A 91 -28.35 3.89 -2.25
N ASN A 92 -29.61 4.08 -1.88
CA ASN A 92 -30.73 4.13 -2.83
C ASN A 92 -30.61 5.33 -3.79
N ARG A 93 -30.13 6.48 -3.30
CA ARG A 93 -29.94 7.69 -4.11
C ARG A 93 -28.84 7.55 -5.17
N ARG A 94 -27.82 6.73 -4.93
CA ARG A 94 -26.74 6.46 -5.92
C ARG A 94 -27.08 5.33 -6.90
N ARG A 95 -27.95 4.41 -6.51
CA ARG A 95 -28.35 3.23 -7.31
C ARG A 95 -28.88 3.56 -8.72
N PRO A 96 -29.75 4.55 -8.96
CA PRO A 96 -30.26 4.79 -10.32
C PRO A 96 -29.16 5.30 -11.25
N TRP A 97 -28.21 6.09 -10.76
CA TRP A 97 -27.08 6.59 -11.55
C TRP A 97 -26.07 5.47 -11.87
N THR A 98 -25.78 4.58 -10.93
CA THR A 98 -24.88 3.44 -11.20
C THR A 98 -25.51 2.43 -12.16
N VAL A 99 -26.83 2.20 -12.08
CA VAL A 99 -27.55 1.33 -13.04
C VAL A 99 -27.60 1.97 -14.43
N ALA A 100 -27.82 3.28 -14.53
CA ALA A 100 -27.77 4.00 -15.80
C ALA A 100 -26.37 3.96 -16.44
N LEU A 101 -25.31 4.11 -15.65
CA LEU A 101 -23.92 4.02 -16.12
C LEU A 101 -23.58 2.59 -16.62
N ALA A 102 -24.02 1.57 -15.89
CA ALA A 102 -23.81 0.17 -16.27
C ALA A 102 -24.57 -0.20 -17.56
N ALA A 103 -25.79 0.30 -17.75
CA ALA A 103 -26.55 0.10 -18.98
C ALA A 103 -25.88 0.77 -20.19
N ALA A 104 -25.35 1.99 -20.02
CA ALA A 104 -24.60 2.68 -21.07
C ALA A 104 -23.32 1.92 -21.47
N ALA A 105 -22.59 1.36 -20.50
CA ALA A 105 -21.42 0.52 -20.77
C ALA A 105 -21.80 -0.77 -21.53
N ALA A 106 -22.90 -1.43 -21.19
CA ALA A 106 -23.38 -2.61 -21.90
C ALA A 106 -23.75 -2.29 -23.36
N VAL A 107 -24.41 -1.16 -23.62
CA VAL A 107 -24.71 -0.70 -25.00
C VAL A 107 -23.42 -0.35 -25.75
N ALA A 108 -22.47 0.32 -25.11
CA ALA A 108 -21.17 0.62 -25.71
C ALA A 108 -20.35 -0.64 -26.04
N ILE A 109 -20.40 -1.69 -25.21
CA ILE A 109 -19.78 -2.99 -25.50
C ILE A 109 -20.52 -3.70 -26.65
N LEU A 110 -21.85 -3.58 -26.74
CA LEU A 110 -22.63 -4.25 -27.77
C LEU A 110 -22.48 -3.56 -29.14
N VAL A 111 -22.35 -2.22 -29.16
CA VAL A 111 -22.11 -1.43 -30.37
C VAL A 111 -20.62 -1.38 -30.74
N GLY A 112 -19.72 -1.30 -29.75
CA GLY A 112 -18.26 -1.24 -29.94
C GLY A 112 -17.58 -2.61 -30.09
N GLY A 113 -18.16 -3.69 -29.54
CA GLY A 113 -17.60 -5.04 -29.58
C GLY A 113 -17.58 -5.65 -30.99
N ILE A 114 -18.46 -5.21 -31.89
CA ILE A 114 -18.47 -5.65 -33.29
C ILE A 114 -17.30 -5.02 -34.08
N GLY A 115 -16.79 -3.85 -33.67
CA GLY A 115 -15.63 -3.22 -34.30
C GLY A 115 -14.30 -3.91 -33.96
N ILE A 116 -14.12 -4.31 -32.71
CA ILE A 116 -12.86 -4.90 -32.21
C ILE A 116 -12.68 -6.36 -32.65
N GLY A 117 -13.78 -7.07 -32.94
CA GLY A 117 -13.72 -8.46 -33.42
C GLY A 117 -13.12 -8.62 -34.83
N ARG A 118 -13.14 -7.56 -35.66
CA ARG A 118 -12.51 -7.58 -36.99
C ARG A 118 -11.02 -7.24 -36.96
N THR A 119 -10.54 -6.51 -35.96
CA THR A 119 -9.08 -6.27 -35.80
C THR A 119 -8.36 -7.44 -35.13
N LEU A 120 -9.07 -8.30 -34.39
CA LEU A 120 -8.50 -9.49 -33.74
C LEU A 120 -8.57 -10.77 -34.58
N SER A 121 -9.25 -10.77 -35.73
CA SER A 121 -9.32 -11.94 -36.63
C SER A 121 -8.22 -12.00 -37.68
N ASP A 122 -7.28 -11.04 -37.68
CA ASP A 122 -6.03 -11.17 -38.43
C ASP A 122 -5.11 -12.15 -37.71
N ASN A 123 -5.39 -13.45 -37.89
CA ASN A 123 -4.50 -14.55 -37.51
C ASN A 123 -3.31 -14.61 -38.48
N THR A 124 -2.45 -13.58 -38.42
CA THR A 124 -1.08 -13.66 -38.93
C THR A 124 -0.20 -14.21 -37.80
N PRO A 125 0.53 -15.32 -37.98
CA PRO A 125 1.41 -15.85 -36.94
C PRO A 125 2.44 -14.78 -36.53
N PRO A 126 2.76 -14.63 -35.23
CA PRO A 126 3.58 -13.52 -34.74
C PRO A 126 4.95 -13.56 -35.40
N GLN A 127 5.17 -12.64 -36.34
CA GLN A 127 6.51 -12.31 -36.79
C GLN A 127 7.21 -11.64 -35.60
N ASN A 128 8.41 -12.13 -35.32
CA ASN A 128 9.26 -11.70 -34.25
C ASN A 128 9.44 -10.16 -34.29
N PRO A 129 9.07 -9.37 -33.26
CA PRO A 129 9.16 -7.90 -33.31
C PRO A 129 10.60 -7.40 -33.49
N ALA A 130 11.59 -8.28 -33.31
CA ALA A 130 13.00 -8.02 -33.58
C ALA A 130 13.33 -7.82 -35.07
N SER A 131 12.58 -8.41 -36.02
CA SER A 131 12.86 -8.24 -37.46
C SER A 131 12.26 -6.95 -38.05
N GLU A 132 11.24 -6.38 -37.40
CA GLU A 132 10.55 -5.19 -37.87
C GLU A 132 11.28 -3.90 -37.46
N ILE A 133 11.87 -3.88 -36.26
CA ILE A 133 12.66 -2.74 -35.75
C ILE A 133 14.01 -2.59 -36.48
N MET A 134 14.60 -3.67 -36.99
CA MET A 134 15.84 -3.62 -37.79
C MET A 134 15.65 -3.07 -39.21
N ALA A 135 14.41 -3.02 -39.70
CA ALA A 135 14.09 -2.51 -41.03
C ALA A 135 13.68 -1.02 -41.04
N ALA A 136 13.49 -0.42 -39.85
CA ALA A 136 13.11 0.98 -39.71
C ALA A 136 14.32 1.91 -39.95
N PRO A 137 14.24 2.89 -40.88
CA PRO A 137 15.37 3.75 -41.26
C PRO A 137 15.76 4.84 -40.23
N ASP A 138 15.11 4.88 -39.06
CA ASP A 138 15.13 6.00 -38.11
C ASP A 138 15.39 5.60 -36.63
N VAL A 139 16.17 4.53 -36.41
CA VAL A 139 16.59 4.13 -35.06
C VAL A 139 17.69 5.07 -34.52
N HIS A 140 17.40 5.75 -33.41
CA HIS A 140 18.40 6.52 -32.65
C HIS A 140 18.82 5.75 -31.38
N ALA A 141 20.04 5.20 -31.38
CA ALA A 141 20.62 4.53 -30.21
C ALA A 141 21.46 5.53 -29.39
N THR A 142 21.16 5.64 -28.09
CA THR A 142 22.02 6.38 -27.16
C THR A 142 22.53 5.41 -26.10
N THR A 143 23.85 5.23 -26.05
CA THR A 143 24.53 4.39 -25.05
C THR A 143 25.14 5.30 -23.98
N ARG A 144 24.88 5.00 -22.71
CA ARG A 144 25.59 5.62 -21.58
C ARG A 144 26.22 4.53 -20.72
N GLU A 145 27.50 4.71 -20.40
CA GLU A 145 28.22 3.84 -19.47
C GLU A 145 27.82 4.18 -18.03
N ILE A 146 27.58 3.14 -17.23
CA ILE A 146 27.21 3.27 -15.83
C ILE A 146 28.46 2.98 -14.97
N PRO A 147 28.84 3.88 -14.03
CA PRO A 147 29.94 3.62 -13.10
C PRO A 147 29.57 2.44 -12.19
N GLY A 148 30.16 1.27 -12.44
CA GLY A 148 29.85 0.04 -11.71
C GLY A 148 29.89 -1.25 -12.53
N GLY A 149 30.00 -1.14 -13.86
CA GLY A 149 30.04 -2.27 -14.79
C GLY A 149 28.69 -2.52 -15.46
N GLY A 150 28.71 -2.62 -16.79
CA GLY A 150 27.54 -2.85 -17.65
C GLY A 150 27.16 -1.65 -18.53
N SER A 151 26.72 -1.93 -19.75
CA SER A 151 26.18 -0.93 -20.69
C SER A 151 24.66 -1.02 -20.74
N ALA A 152 23.98 0.12 -20.62
CA ALA A 152 22.55 0.23 -20.84
C ALA A 152 22.30 0.91 -22.19
N THR A 153 21.66 0.19 -23.12
CA THR A 153 21.22 0.71 -24.41
C THR A 153 19.69 0.75 -24.41
N THR A 154 19.14 1.97 -24.45
CA THR A 154 17.72 2.20 -24.66
C THR A 154 17.46 2.41 -26.15
N LEU A 155 16.59 1.59 -26.74
CA LEU A 155 16.02 1.86 -28.05
C LEU A 155 14.65 2.48 -27.84
N PHE A 156 14.42 3.65 -28.41
CA PHE A 156 13.15 4.36 -28.35
C PHE A 156 12.70 4.71 -29.77
N SER A 157 11.46 4.35 -30.12
CA SER A 157 10.84 4.72 -31.39
C SER A 157 9.67 5.67 -31.12
N PRO A 158 9.74 6.94 -31.56
CA PRO A 158 8.66 7.92 -31.36
C PRO A 158 7.39 7.64 -32.17
N SER A 159 7.48 6.89 -33.28
CA SER A 159 6.34 6.56 -34.14
C SER A 159 5.44 5.46 -33.56
N GLU A 160 6.03 4.60 -32.72
CA GLU A 160 5.37 3.45 -32.08
C GLU A 160 5.10 3.68 -30.57
N ASP A 161 5.54 4.81 -30.02
CA ASP A 161 5.49 5.17 -28.59
C ASP A 161 5.98 4.03 -27.66
N ALA A 162 7.06 3.35 -28.08
CA ALA A 162 7.59 2.16 -27.43
C ALA A 162 9.09 2.31 -27.12
N ALA A 163 9.50 1.82 -25.93
CA ALA A 163 10.89 1.81 -25.47
C ALA A 163 11.30 0.41 -25.00
N VAL A 164 12.48 -0.06 -25.44
CA VAL A 164 13.10 -1.30 -24.98
C VAL A 164 14.47 -0.99 -24.38
N LEU A 165 14.66 -1.37 -23.12
CA LEU A 165 15.92 -1.25 -22.39
C LEU A 165 16.66 -2.59 -22.42
N VAL A 166 17.84 -2.62 -23.05
CA VAL A 166 18.74 -3.78 -23.04
C VAL A 166 19.94 -3.43 -22.18
N MET A 167 20.16 -4.22 -21.13
CA MET A 167 21.31 -4.10 -20.24
C MET A 167 22.23 -5.30 -20.47
N ASN A 168 23.49 -5.04 -20.82
CA ASN A 168 24.50 -6.07 -21.00
C ASN A 168 25.58 -5.95 -19.92
N ASP A 169 25.98 -7.10 -19.38
CA ASP A 169 27.14 -7.28 -18.49
C ASP A 169 27.03 -6.62 -17.10
N VAL A 170 25.86 -6.77 -16.46
CA VAL A 170 25.66 -6.33 -15.07
C VAL A 170 26.10 -7.46 -14.12
N THR A 171 27.28 -7.33 -13.52
CA THR A 171 27.80 -8.33 -12.57
C THR A 171 27.06 -8.22 -11.23
N PRO A 172 26.39 -9.28 -10.71
CA PRO A 172 25.76 -9.20 -9.40
C PRO A 172 26.82 -9.11 -8.30
N ARG A 173 26.81 -8.05 -7.48
CA ARG A 173 27.62 -7.99 -6.26
C ARG A 173 27.05 -8.97 -5.23
N VAL A 174 27.62 -10.16 -5.13
CA VAL A 174 27.50 -10.99 -3.92
C VAL A 174 28.68 -10.67 -3.00
N ARG A 175 28.38 -10.15 -1.81
CA ARG A 175 29.32 -10.08 -0.68
C ARG A 175 28.65 -10.71 0.53
N ILE A 176 29.07 -11.92 0.90
CA ILE A 176 28.76 -12.52 2.20
C ILE A 176 30.11 -12.81 2.88
N PRO A 177 30.52 -12.08 3.92
CA PRO A 177 31.64 -12.50 4.76
C PRO A 177 31.17 -13.56 5.76
N SER A 178 31.85 -14.70 5.75
CA SER A 178 31.73 -15.78 6.74
C SER A 178 32.22 -15.31 8.11
N THR A 179 31.35 -15.26 9.11
CA THR A 179 31.78 -15.17 10.52
C THR A 179 31.35 -16.42 11.27
N ARG A 180 32.31 -17.34 11.31
CA ARG A 180 32.61 -18.40 12.28
C ARG A 180 31.70 -18.51 13.51
N CYS A 181 31.14 -19.71 13.69
CA CYS A 181 30.58 -20.21 14.95
C CYS A 181 31.56 -20.05 16.13
N GLY A 182 31.03 -19.62 17.28
CA GLY A 182 31.80 -19.47 18.52
C GLY A 182 30.90 -19.43 19.75
N TRP A 183 30.07 -20.44 19.97
CA TRP A 183 29.42 -20.68 21.27
C TRP A 183 29.81 -22.06 21.79
N CYS A 184 30.92 -22.12 22.53
CA CYS A 184 31.20 -23.20 23.46
C CYS A 184 30.87 -22.68 24.87
N ARG A 185 29.75 -23.12 25.45
CA ARG A 185 29.44 -22.86 26.85
C ARG A 185 29.91 -24.06 27.68
N ALA A 186 30.92 -23.83 28.52
CA ALA A 186 31.40 -24.79 29.51
C ALA A 186 30.37 -24.94 30.65
N THR A 187 30.10 -26.18 31.07
CA THR A 187 29.37 -26.52 32.28
C THR A 187 30.35 -26.61 33.47
N PRO A 188 30.04 -26.03 34.64
CA PRO A 188 30.78 -26.33 35.86
C PRO A 188 30.17 -27.53 36.59
N THR A 189 30.97 -28.57 36.80
CA THR A 189 30.72 -29.69 37.70
C THR A 189 31.03 -29.28 39.14
N THR A 190 30.07 -29.44 40.05
CA THR A 190 30.26 -29.28 41.50
C THR A 190 30.32 -30.66 42.17
N PRO A 191 31.26 -30.94 43.09
CA PRO A 191 31.24 -32.17 43.89
C PRO A 191 30.64 -31.93 45.28
N ARG A 192 29.87 -32.92 45.76
CA ARG A 192 29.70 -33.25 47.18
C ARG A 192 29.47 -34.75 47.32
#